data_AF-A0A1E3Y7S2-F1
#
_entry.id   AF-A0A1E3Y7S2-F1
#
_cell.length_a   1.000
_cell.length_b   1.000
_cell.length_c   1.000
_cell.angle_alpha   90.00
_cell.angle_beta   90.00
_cell.angle_gamma   90.00
#
_symmetry.space_group_name_H-M   'P 1'
#
loop_
_entity.id
_entity.type
_entity.pdbx_description
1 polymer ?
#
loop_
_entity_poly.entity_id
_entity_poly.type
_entity_poly.pdbx_seq_one_letter_code
_entity_poly.pdbx_strand_id
1 'polypeptide(L)'
;MDAPLTVATFVEQVRSGLFNGLPVHRVVPGFVVQTGDPRGDGAGGPGYTQRDEFSSTPFLRGTIGMALGGAETAGSQWFITTSPQPHLDAKYTAFGRVVGGWDVLDQVAAHDVIERVRIWDGIDLR
;
A
#
# COMPACT_ATOMS: atom_id res chain seq x y z
N MET A 1 8.58 -10.76 9.18
CA MET A 1 7.91 -9.97 8.12
C MET A 1 7.01 -10.99 7.46
N ASP A 2 5.73 -10.91 7.75
CA ASP A 2 4.88 -12.11 7.81
C ASP A 2 3.90 -12.18 6.61
N ALA A 3 4.27 -11.51 5.51
CA ALA A 3 3.46 -11.42 4.29
C ALA A 3 4.29 -11.66 3.01
N PRO A 4 4.91 -12.85 2.84
CA PRO A 4 5.81 -13.12 1.72
C PRO A 4 5.11 -13.08 0.35
N LEU A 5 3.85 -13.50 0.24
CA LEU A 5 3.13 -13.45 -1.03
C LEU A 5 2.76 -12.01 -1.39
N THR A 6 2.27 -11.23 -0.42
CA THR A 6 1.98 -9.81 -0.65
C THR A 6 3.23 -9.05 -1.09
N VAL A 7 4.37 -9.28 -0.45
CA VAL A 7 5.63 -8.63 -0.84
C VAL A 7 6.06 -9.05 -2.26
N ALA A 8 5.97 -10.34 -2.59
CA ALA A 8 6.30 -10.82 -3.93
C ALA A 8 5.42 -10.17 -5.01
N THR A 9 4.09 -10.20 -4.82
CA THR A 9 3.12 -9.57 -5.73
C THR A 9 3.35 -8.08 -5.87
N PHE A 10 3.58 -7.36 -4.75
CA PHE A 10 3.86 -5.93 -4.77
C PHE A 10 5.12 -5.61 -5.59
N VAL A 11 6.20 -6.38 -5.40
CA VAL A 11 7.45 -6.22 -6.16
C VAL A 11 7.23 -6.48 -7.66
N GLU A 12 6.43 -7.48 -8.03
CA GLU A 12 6.08 -7.74 -9.43
C GLU A 12 5.28 -6.58 -10.04
N GLN A 13 4.32 -6.01 -9.31
CA GLN A 13 3.55 -4.84 -9.74
C GLN A 13 4.42 -3.58 -9.87
N VAL A 14 5.39 -3.37 -8.98
CA VAL A 14 6.38 -2.30 -9.12
C VAL A 14 7.22 -2.50 -10.39
N ARG A 15 7.73 -3.72 -10.61
CA ARG A 15 8.58 -4.04 -11.77
C ARG A 15 7.86 -3.94 -13.11
N SER A 16 6.55 -4.23 -13.15
CA SER A 16 5.73 -4.02 -14.35
C SER A 16 5.40 -2.55 -14.61
N GLY A 17 5.72 -1.66 -13.66
CA GLY A 17 5.41 -0.24 -13.73
C GLY A 17 3.94 0.09 -13.42
N LEU A 18 3.18 -0.84 -12.83
CA LEU A 18 1.74 -0.71 -12.59
C LEU A 18 1.37 0.59 -11.85
N PHE A 19 2.20 0.99 -10.89
CA PHE A 19 1.93 2.16 -10.05
C PHE A 19 2.31 3.50 -10.69
N ASN A 20 3.09 3.50 -11.78
CA ASN A 20 3.60 4.74 -12.36
C ASN A 20 2.44 5.51 -13.01
N GLY A 21 2.27 6.77 -12.63
CA GLY A 21 1.19 7.64 -13.09
C GLY A 21 -0.14 7.42 -12.35
N LEU A 22 -0.22 6.49 -11.39
CA LEU A 22 -1.46 6.29 -10.64
C LEU A 22 -1.66 7.40 -9.59
N PRO A 23 -2.91 7.85 -9.41
CA PRO A 23 -3.22 8.85 -8.39
C PRO A 23 -3.31 8.22 -7.00
N VAL A 24 -3.02 9.03 -6.00
CA VAL A 24 -3.53 8.85 -4.64
C VAL A 24 -5.02 9.17 -4.67
N HIS A 25 -5.86 8.16 -4.85
CA HIS A 25 -7.30 8.35 -5.04
C HIS A 25 -8.06 8.58 -3.73
N ARG A 26 -7.44 8.29 -2.57
CA ARG A 26 -8.11 8.47 -1.27
C ARG A 26 -7.12 8.89 -0.18
N VAL A 27 -7.37 10.06 0.42
CA VAL A 27 -6.68 10.55 1.61
C VAL A 27 -7.71 10.83 2.69
N VAL A 28 -7.52 10.24 3.86
CA VAL A 28 -8.35 10.50 5.04
C VAL A 28 -7.45 11.00 6.18
N PRO A 29 -7.53 12.28 6.56
CA PRO A 29 -6.70 12.86 7.61
C PRO A 29 -6.78 12.07 8.91
N GLY A 30 -5.62 11.75 9.50
CA GLY A 30 -5.52 10.96 10.71
C GLY A 30 -5.83 9.47 10.55
N PHE A 31 -6.06 8.98 9.32
CA PHE A 31 -6.33 7.58 9.04
C PHE A 31 -5.30 6.98 8.07
N VAL A 32 -5.53 7.14 6.76
CA VAL A 32 -4.69 6.54 5.71
C VAL A 32 -4.58 7.42 4.46
N VAL A 33 -3.48 7.24 3.75
CA VAL A 33 -3.29 7.60 2.34
C VAL A 33 -3.38 6.30 1.54
N GLN A 34 -4.23 6.23 0.52
CA GLN A 34 -4.51 5.02 -0.25
C GLN A 34 -4.37 5.27 -1.76
N THR A 35 -3.76 4.30 -2.43
CA THR A 35 -3.40 4.35 -3.85
C THR A 35 -3.36 2.93 -4.45
N GLY A 36 -2.82 2.78 -5.66
CA GLY A 36 -2.64 1.49 -6.32
C GLY A 36 -3.84 0.98 -7.11
N ASP A 37 -4.80 1.86 -7.41
CA ASP A 37 -5.93 1.53 -8.29
C ASP A 37 -5.65 1.97 -9.75
N PRO A 38 -5.52 1.04 -10.70
CA PRO A 38 -5.34 1.36 -12.13
C PRO A 38 -6.47 2.19 -12.74
N ARG A 39 -7.69 2.14 -12.18
CA ARG A 39 -8.82 2.98 -12.61
C ARG A 39 -8.85 4.34 -11.91
N GLY A 40 -8.17 4.46 -10.76
CA GLY A 40 -8.13 5.68 -9.95
C GLY A 40 -9.46 6.05 -9.27
N ASP A 41 -10.49 5.19 -9.32
CA ASP A 41 -11.83 5.45 -8.77
C ASP A 41 -12.08 4.75 -7.41
N GLY A 42 -11.10 4.00 -6.92
CA GLY A 42 -11.14 3.21 -5.68
C GLY A 42 -11.75 1.82 -5.85
N ALA A 43 -12.29 1.49 -7.02
CA ALA A 43 -12.95 0.21 -7.27
C ALA A 43 -12.16 -0.69 -8.22
N GLY A 44 -11.08 -0.23 -8.84
CA GLY A 44 -10.28 -1.05 -9.75
C GLY A 44 -9.23 -1.92 -9.05
N GLY A 45 -8.52 -2.68 -9.88
CA GLY A 45 -7.52 -3.64 -9.44
C GLY A 45 -6.82 -4.29 -10.64
N PRO A 46 -5.93 -5.26 -10.39
CA PRO A 46 -5.05 -5.82 -11.43
C PRO A 46 -5.71 -6.94 -12.25
N GLY A 47 -7.01 -7.18 -12.07
CA GLY A 47 -7.76 -8.27 -12.73
C GLY A 47 -7.69 -9.62 -11.99
N TYR A 48 -7.06 -9.66 -10.83
CA TYR A 48 -7.02 -10.82 -9.93
C TYR A 48 -7.04 -10.36 -8.46
N THR A 49 -7.29 -11.31 -7.56
CA THR A 49 -7.15 -11.10 -6.11
C THR A 49 -6.15 -12.08 -5.52
N GLN A 50 -5.64 -11.78 -4.33
CA GLN A 50 -4.79 -12.65 -3.54
C GLN A 50 -5.39 -12.90 -2.15
N ARG A 51 -4.88 -13.95 -1.52
CA ARG A 51 -5.20 -14.26 -0.13
C ARG A 51 -4.62 -13.26 0.85
N ASP A 52 -5.27 -13.15 2.01
CA ASP A 52 -4.80 -12.33 3.11
C ASP A 52 -3.65 -13.03 3.88
N GLU A 53 -2.69 -12.24 4.36
CA GLU A 53 -1.55 -12.68 5.20
C GLU A 53 -1.56 -11.90 6.51
N PHE A 54 -2.59 -12.15 7.34
CA PHE A 54 -2.74 -11.47 8.63
C PHE A 54 -1.59 -11.82 9.59
N SER A 55 -1.16 -10.83 10.38
CA SER A 55 -0.14 -11.01 11.42
C SER A 55 -0.50 -10.21 12.68
N SER A 56 0.29 -10.38 13.74
CA SER A 56 0.22 -9.57 14.95
C SER A 56 0.90 -8.20 14.82
N THR A 57 1.36 -7.84 13.62
CA THR A 57 1.97 -6.52 13.37
C THR A 57 0.92 -5.43 13.54
N PRO A 58 1.12 -4.46 14.45
CA PRO A 58 0.17 -3.37 14.64
C PRO A 58 0.25 -2.36 13.50
N PHE A 59 -0.89 -1.78 13.16
CA PHE A 59 -0.98 -0.61 12.29
C PHE A 59 -0.68 0.66 13.10
N LEU A 60 0.60 1.01 13.20
CA LEU A 60 1.08 2.29 13.73
C LEU A 60 1.27 3.28 12.58
N ARG A 61 1.47 4.58 12.88
CA ARG A 61 1.81 5.58 11.85
C ARG A 61 2.96 5.06 10.97
N GLY A 62 2.73 5.07 9.66
CA GLY A 62 3.68 4.62 8.64
C GLY A 62 3.58 3.14 8.28
N THR A 63 2.75 2.32 8.94
CA THR A 63 2.52 0.94 8.52
C THR A 63 1.84 0.92 7.16
N ILE A 64 2.35 0.07 6.25
CA ILE A 64 1.84 -0.15 4.90
C ILE A 64 0.99 -1.42 4.90
N GLY A 65 -0.24 -1.32 4.41
CA GLY A 65 -1.18 -2.44 4.32
C GLY A 65 -1.87 -2.55 2.97
N MET A 66 -2.39 -3.76 2.67
CA MET A 66 -3.21 -4.00 1.48
C MET A 66 -4.65 -3.55 1.71
N ALA A 67 -5.22 -2.82 0.76
CA ALA A 67 -6.64 -2.49 0.80
C ALA A 67 -7.50 -3.70 0.40
N LEU A 68 -8.69 -3.81 1.00
CA LEU A 68 -9.61 -4.94 0.83
C LEU A 68 -11.01 -4.42 0.50
N GLY A 69 -11.71 -5.08 -0.43
CA GLY A 69 -13.15 -4.97 -0.65
C GLY A 69 -13.97 -6.03 0.11
N GLY A 70 -13.30 -6.87 0.90
CA GLY A 70 -13.81 -8.06 1.58
C GLY A 70 -12.67 -9.01 1.92
N ALA A 71 -12.94 -10.12 2.62
CA ALA A 71 -11.92 -11.13 2.89
C ALA A 71 -11.37 -11.71 1.57
N GLU A 72 -10.05 -11.89 1.47
CA GLU A 72 -9.39 -12.51 0.31
C GLU A 72 -9.55 -11.72 -1.01
N THR A 73 -9.66 -10.39 -0.90
CA THR A 73 -9.87 -9.49 -2.06
C THR A 73 -8.71 -8.53 -2.33
N ALA A 74 -7.57 -8.70 -1.66
CA ALA A 74 -6.40 -7.87 -1.91
C ALA A 74 -6.00 -7.96 -3.39
N GLY A 75 -5.84 -6.80 -4.04
CA GLY A 75 -5.46 -6.70 -5.45
C GLY A 75 -4.15 -5.94 -5.60
N SER A 76 -4.23 -4.72 -6.15
CA SER A 76 -3.09 -3.80 -6.31
C SER A 76 -3.17 -2.58 -5.40
N GLN A 77 -4.32 -2.36 -4.76
CA GLN A 77 -4.49 -1.20 -3.89
C GLN A 77 -3.81 -1.41 -2.53
N TRP A 78 -3.11 -0.39 -2.07
CA TRP A 78 -2.41 -0.37 -0.80
C TRP A 78 -2.53 1.00 -0.13
N PHE A 79 -2.24 1.05 1.16
CA PHE A 79 -2.34 2.26 1.94
C PHE A 79 -1.17 2.42 2.92
N ILE A 80 -0.92 3.66 3.31
CA ILE A 80 -0.03 4.04 4.41
C ILE A 80 -0.89 4.67 5.50
N THR A 81 -0.78 4.17 6.72
CA THR A 81 -1.43 4.78 7.89
C THR A 81 -0.75 6.07 8.33
N THR A 82 -1.51 7.11 8.64
CA THR A 82 -0.98 8.42 9.09
C THR A 82 -1.08 8.63 10.60
N SER A 83 -1.80 7.76 11.30
CA SER A 83 -1.81 7.66 12.77
C SER A 83 -2.09 6.19 13.19
N PRO A 84 -1.94 5.79 14.46
CA PRO A 84 -2.25 4.42 14.90
C PRO A 84 -3.69 3.99 14.60
N GLN A 85 -3.87 2.80 14.02
CA GLN A 85 -5.16 2.22 13.62
C GLN A 85 -5.40 0.81 14.20
N PRO A 86 -5.61 0.65 15.52
CA PRO A 86 -5.78 -0.66 16.14
C PRO A 86 -6.96 -1.49 15.59
N HIS A 87 -7.94 -0.83 14.96
CA HIS A 87 -9.10 -1.51 14.39
C HIS A 87 -8.77 -2.28 13.09
N LEU A 88 -7.60 -2.03 12.48
CA LEU A 88 -7.07 -2.75 11.31
C LEU A 88 -6.20 -3.96 11.70
N ASP A 89 -5.73 -4.02 12.95
CA ASP A 89 -4.84 -5.07 13.45
C ASP A 89 -5.47 -6.45 13.26
N ALA A 90 -4.67 -7.40 12.77
CA ALA A 90 -5.08 -8.77 12.44
C ALA A 90 -6.29 -8.91 11.47
N LYS A 91 -6.70 -7.82 10.80
CA LYS A 91 -7.77 -7.81 9.79
C LYS A 91 -7.32 -7.37 8.41
N TYR A 92 -6.13 -6.77 8.33
CA TYR A 92 -5.50 -6.34 7.10
C TYR A 92 -4.07 -6.87 7.05
N THR A 93 -3.60 -7.17 5.85
CA THR A 93 -2.24 -7.63 5.63
C THR A 93 -1.27 -6.45 5.76
N ALA A 94 -0.50 -6.41 6.84
CA ALA A 94 0.61 -5.47 7.01
C ALA A 94 1.88 -6.05 6.38
N PHE A 95 2.44 -5.36 5.38
CA PHE A 95 3.56 -5.90 4.58
C PHE A 95 4.77 -4.96 4.46
N GLY A 96 4.69 -3.75 5.02
CA GLY A 96 5.80 -2.80 5.00
C GLY A 96 5.64 -1.66 6.00
N ARG A 97 6.64 -0.79 6.06
CA ARG A 97 6.59 0.45 6.85
C ARG A 97 7.41 1.55 6.21
N VAL A 98 6.96 2.79 6.38
CA VAL A 98 7.75 3.99 6.06
C VAL A 98 8.95 4.07 7.01
N VAL A 99 10.12 4.38 6.45
CA VAL A 99 11.39 4.54 7.20
C VAL A 99 12.03 5.93 7.04
N GLY A 100 11.50 6.76 6.13
CA GLY A 100 11.95 8.13 5.85
C GLY A 100 10.93 8.87 4.99
N GLY A 101 11.11 10.18 4.80
CA GLY A 101 10.15 11.03 4.06
C GLY A 101 8.84 11.30 4.81
N TRP A 102 8.90 11.42 6.14
CA TRP A 102 7.73 11.63 6.99
C TRP A 102 7.02 12.97 6.72
N ASP A 103 7.81 14.01 6.43
CA ASP A 103 7.32 15.32 6.01
C ASP A 103 6.58 15.27 4.68
N VAL A 104 7.02 14.41 3.76
CA VAL A 104 6.33 14.15 2.49
C VAL A 104 5.01 13.43 2.75
N LEU A 105 5.02 12.38 3.58
CA LEU A 105 3.79 11.65 3.95
C LEU A 105 2.72 12.57 4.52
N ASP A 106 3.11 13.54 5.35
CA ASP A 106 2.18 14.51 5.96
C ASP A 106 1.59 15.51 4.95
N GLN A 107 2.23 15.67 3.79
CA GLN A 107 1.82 16.61 2.74
C GLN A 107 1.05 15.94 1.60
N VAL A 108 1.02 14.60 1.52
CA VAL A 108 0.33 13.90 0.43
C VAL A 108 -1.16 14.28 0.40
N ALA A 109 -1.59 14.75 -0.76
CA ALA A 109 -2.96 15.14 -1.04
C ALA A 109 -3.66 14.14 -1.98
N ALA A 110 -4.99 14.18 -1.99
CA ALA A 110 -5.76 13.46 -2.99
C ALA A 110 -5.40 13.99 -4.39
N HIS A 111 -5.29 13.06 -5.35
CA HIS A 111 -4.86 13.30 -6.74
C HIS A 111 -3.37 13.61 -6.93
N ASP A 112 -2.54 13.58 -5.89
CA ASP A 112 -1.09 13.47 -6.08
C ASP A 112 -0.76 12.19 -6.87
N VAL A 113 0.29 12.26 -7.68
CA VAL A 113 0.62 11.21 -8.64
C VAL A 113 1.90 10.49 -8.23
N ILE A 114 1.86 9.16 -8.26
CA ILE A 114 3.06 8.35 -8.13
C ILE A 114 3.87 8.47 -9.42
N GLU A 115 4.94 9.25 -9.43
CA GLU A 115 5.82 9.34 -10.60
C GLU A 115 6.52 8.01 -10.88
N ARG A 116 7.01 7.37 -9.81
CA ARG A 116 7.68 6.08 -9.89
C ARG A 116 7.75 5.39 -8.54
N VAL A 117 7.69 4.05 -8.55
CA VAL A 117 8.14 3.20 -7.43
C VAL A 117 9.40 2.44 -7.86
N ARG A 118 10.40 2.35 -6.98
CA ARG A 118 11.66 1.62 -7.23
C ARG A 118 11.94 0.66 -6.09
N ILE A 119 12.62 -0.44 -6.40
CA ILE A 119 13.03 -1.46 -5.43
C ILE A 119 14.54 -1.35 -5.22
N TRP A 120 14.95 -1.23 -3.97
CA TRP A 120 16.35 -1.34 -3.57
C TRP A 120 16.55 -2.67 -2.83
N ASP A 121 17.49 -3.48 -3.33
CA ASP A 121 17.81 -4.80 -2.76
C ASP A 121 19.03 -4.77 -1.81
N GLY A 122 19.55 -3.58 -1.51
CA GLY A 122 20.78 -3.39 -0.74
C GLY A 122 22.01 -3.16 -1.62
N ILE A 123 21.92 -3.41 -2.93
CA ILE A 123 23.03 -3.28 -3.87
C ILE A 123 22.64 -2.31 -4.99
N ASP A 124 21.57 -2.61 -5.71
CA ASP A 124 21.11 -1.86 -6.87
C ASP A 124 19.74 -1.23 -6.63
N LEU A 125 19.57 0.01 -7.11
CA LEU A 125 18.24 0.61 -7.22
C LEU A 125 17.65 0.24 -8.58
N ARG A 126 16.58 -0.55 -8.58
CA ARG A 126 15.89 -1.07 -9.78
C ARG A 126 14.51 -0.47 -9.94
#